data_AF-R6XUQ2-F1
#
_entry.id   AF-R6XUQ2-F1
#
_cell.length_a   1.000
_cell.length_b   1.000
_cell.length_c   1.000
_cell.angle_alpha   90.00
_cell.angle_beta   90.00
_cell.angle_gamma   90.00
#
_symmetry.space_group_name_H-M   'P 1'
#
loop_
_entity.id
_entity.type
_entity.pdbx_description
1 polymer ?
#
loop_
_entity_poly.entity_id
_entity_poly.type
_entity_poly.pdbx_seq_one_letter_code
_entity_poly.pdbx_strand_id
1 'polypeptide(L)'
;METKPYYFTLNNNIDLSKVNVGRCVSNTFNGKLNGNGYKVVVNPSQYYMFNFSVDNVVIENLTWVLNGTNALVFFNRYGTIASSYDKSSQKYTTITSQINLTFNNIKIEGQNNNFYSFNTRNCGLLTYCQSYVEILNAKDVGGTPDSNKNSYYAYTSETTNCITNTIVNNCEVTANLSSNTYNSVLLGGQTESINKINVSNFNYSGTFIGKQIGLVFANANDSLSGLSLINFNNVELIGSLIYTQESNSMAGITFANNRLELDGAKNNGTISQIIKDNKLSLNVVDSKYVLTEAENNNVEKYVISLSLSALKFTDETYTADLGEASINTLTFTINPGEQNLYKSKNITKRQALEKGLILSENWISSNEGTKCQFVNNNGEWYLVIDYESSGYYREFKNTDTYCTASVYAYDNTGRILHISEE
;
A
#
# COMPACT_ATOMS: atom_id res chain seq x y z
N MET A 1 -8.45 -21.10 -17.06
CA MET A 1 -8.95 -19.71 -17.17
C MET A 1 -8.42 -19.16 -18.48
N GLU A 2 -9.25 -18.56 -19.32
CA GLU A 2 -8.84 -18.16 -20.68
C GLU A 2 -7.77 -17.07 -20.63
N THR A 3 -6.59 -17.38 -21.15
CA THR A 3 -5.49 -16.45 -21.42
C THR A 3 -5.74 -15.60 -22.67
N LYS A 4 -7.01 -15.46 -23.07
CA LYS A 4 -7.39 -14.67 -24.24
C LYS A 4 -7.25 -13.18 -23.90
N PRO A 5 -6.64 -12.35 -24.77
CA PRO A 5 -6.58 -10.92 -24.55
C PRO A 5 -7.96 -10.28 -24.74
N TYR A 6 -8.35 -9.44 -23.79
CA TYR A 6 -9.58 -8.66 -23.80
C TYR A 6 -9.28 -7.17 -23.86
N TYR A 7 -10.16 -6.39 -24.49
CA TYR A 7 -10.01 -4.96 -24.67
C TYR A 7 -11.18 -4.25 -24.00
N PHE A 8 -10.88 -3.47 -22.97
CA PHE A 8 -11.87 -2.73 -22.18
C PHE A 8 -11.65 -1.23 -22.38
N THR A 9 -12.75 -0.49 -22.47
CA THR A 9 -12.75 0.97 -22.45
C THR A 9 -13.75 1.43 -21.41
N LEU A 10 -13.35 2.34 -20.53
CA LEU A 10 -14.27 2.98 -19.60
C LEU A 10 -15.11 4.02 -20.34
N ASN A 11 -16.41 3.98 -20.09
CA ASN A 11 -17.37 4.94 -20.63
C ASN A 11 -17.85 5.96 -19.59
N ASN A 12 -17.53 5.73 -18.31
CA ASN A 12 -17.86 6.60 -17.18
C ASN A 12 -16.86 6.37 -16.05
N ASN A 13 -16.87 7.25 -15.05
CA ASN A 13 -16.20 7.00 -13.77
C ASN A 13 -16.79 5.74 -13.10
N ILE A 14 -15.94 4.97 -12.42
CA ILE A 14 -16.33 3.80 -11.64
C ILE A 14 -16.04 4.07 -10.17
N ASP A 15 -17.00 3.78 -9.30
CA ASP A 15 -16.82 3.79 -7.85
C ASP A 15 -16.92 2.36 -7.31
N LEU A 16 -15.77 1.78 -6.95
CA LEU A 16 -15.69 0.44 -6.35
C LEU A 16 -15.88 0.47 -4.83
N SER A 17 -15.95 1.64 -4.19
CA SER A 17 -15.99 1.77 -2.72
C SER A 17 -17.20 1.10 -2.06
N LYS A 18 -18.26 0.86 -2.83
CA LYS A 18 -19.51 0.23 -2.38
C LYS A 18 -19.73 -1.17 -2.96
N VAL A 19 -18.82 -1.64 -3.80
CA VAL A 19 -18.94 -2.95 -4.45
C VAL A 19 -18.27 -3.98 -3.56
N ASN A 20 -18.94 -5.11 -3.29
CA ASN A 20 -18.27 -6.23 -2.62
C ASN A 20 -17.23 -6.83 -3.58
N VAL A 21 -15.97 -6.59 -3.29
CA VAL A 21 -14.81 -7.07 -4.02
C VAL A 21 -13.91 -7.78 -3.03
N GLY A 22 -13.40 -8.96 -3.42
CA GLY A 22 -12.40 -9.66 -2.64
C GLY A 22 -11.05 -8.93 -2.69
N ARG A 23 -9.95 -9.67 -2.57
CA ARG A 23 -8.58 -9.09 -2.62
C ARG A 23 -8.25 -8.38 -3.94
N CYS A 24 -8.99 -8.68 -5.02
CA CYS A 24 -8.83 -8.09 -6.35
C CYS A 24 -10.15 -8.14 -7.15
N VAL A 25 -10.25 -7.36 -8.23
CA VAL A 25 -11.40 -7.37 -9.16
C VAL A 25 -11.44 -8.65 -10.00
N SER A 26 -10.27 -9.10 -10.44
CA SER A 26 -10.11 -10.36 -11.17
C SER A 26 -8.78 -11.01 -10.84
N ASN A 27 -8.76 -12.33 -10.87
CA ASN A 27 -7.56 -13.11 -10.65
C ASN A 27 -6.55 -12.92 -11.80
N THR A 28 -7.00 -12.77 -13.04
CA THR A 28 -6.10 -12.57 -14.19
C THR A 28 -6.60 -11.43 -15.06
N PHE A 29 -5.65 -10.70 -15.66
CA PHE A 29 -5.91 -9.71 -16.68
C PHE A 29 -4.96 -9.93 -17.87
N ASN A 30 -5.55 -10.06 -19.06
CA ASN A 30 -4.82 -10.10 -20.32
C ASN A 30 -5.45 -9.12 -21.32
N GLY A 31 -4.63 -8.37 -22.04
CA GLY A 31 -5.05 -7.40 -23.05
C GLY A 31 -4.98 -5.95 -22.56
N LYS A 32 -5.97 -5.13 -22.90
CA LYS A 32 -5.89 -3.68 -22.77
C LYS A 32 -7.04 -3.10 -21.95
N LEU A 33 -6.74 -2.15 -21.07
CA LEU A 33 -7.72 -1.30 -20.40
C LEU A 33 -7.41 0.17 -20.73
N ASN A 34 -8.31 0.80 -21.48
CA ASN A 34 -8.28 2.24 -21.71
C ASN A 34 -9.27 2.92 -20.75
N GLY A 35 -8.76 3.69 -19.80
CA GLY A 35 -9.56 4.49 -18.88
C GLY A 35 -10.28 5.65 -19.56
N ASN A 36 -9.89 6.01 -20.78
CA ASN A 36 -10.51 7.09 -21.58
C ASN A 36 -10.63 8.43 -20.82
N GLY A 37 -9.68 8.69 -19.90
CA GLY A 37 -9.66 9.86 -19.02
C GLY A 37 -10.57 9.76 -17.79
N TYR A 38 -11.31 8.67 -17.62
CA TYR A 38 -12.18 8.46 -16.46
C TYR A 38 -11.42 7.99 -15.22
N LYS A 39 -12.09 8.14 -14.08
CA LYS A 39 -11.59 7.78 -12.75
C LYS A 39 -12.16 6.45 -12.26
N VAL A 40 -11.33 5.70 -11.54
CA VAL A 40 -11.74 4.54 -10.74
C VAL A 40 -11.41 4.82 -9.28
N VAL A 41 -12.44 4.97 -8.44
CA VAL A 41 -12.27 5.02 -6.98
C VAL A 41 -12.20 3.59 -6.48
N VAL A 42 -11.12 3.22 -5.79
CA VAL A 42 -10.95 1.82 -5.35
C VAL A 42 -11.71 1.52 -4.07
N ASN A 43 -11.91 0.23 -3.84
CA ASN A 43 -12.47 -0.24 -2.59
C ASN A 43 -11.40 -0.24 -1.49
N PRO A 44 -11.71 0.28 -0.28
CA PRO A 44 -10.82 0.19 0.89
C PRO A 44 -10.35 -1.23 1.25
N SER A 45 -11.11 -2.27 0.88
CA SER A 45 -10.83 -3.69 1.13
C SER A 45 -9.78 -4.30 0.19
N GLN A 46 -9.55 -3.67 -0.96
CA GLN A 46 -8.76 -4.25 -2.03
C GLN A 46 -7.26 -4.05 -1.79
N TYR A 47 -6.51 -5.13 -1.99
CA TYR A 47 -5.05 -5.08 -2.01
C TYR A 47 -4.51 -4.93 -3.43
N TYR A 48 -5.24 -5.46 -4.41
CA TYR A 48 -4.83 -5.43 -5.81
C TYR A 48 -5.98 -5.04 -6.74
N MET A 49 -5.67 -4.45 -7.89
CA MET A 49 -6.70 -4.28 -8.95
C MET A 49 -6.92 -5.62 -9.62
N PHE A 50 -5.81 -6.24 -10.04
CA PHE A 50 -5.75 -7.57 -10.60
C PHE A 50 -4.67 -8.40 -9.90
N ASN A 51 -4.92 -9.69 -9.71
CA ASN A 51 -3.91 -10.55 -9.09
C ASN A 51 -2.75 -10.78 -10.08
N PHE A 52 -3.01 -11.22 -11.32
CA PHE A 52 -1.98 -11.53 -12.30
C PHE A 52 -2.15 -10.78 -13.61
N SER A 53 -1.07 -10.14 -14.10
CA SER A 53 -0.97 -9.72 -15.51
C SER A 53 -0.39 -10.85 -16.36
N VAL A 54 -0.95 -11.12 -17.55
CA VAL A 54 -0.46 -12.22 -18.41
C VAL A 54 0.69 -11.75 -19.31
N ASP A 55 0.45 -11.41 -20.58
CA ASP A 55 1.48 -10.86 -21.47
C ASP A 55 0.85 -9.81 -22.38
N ASN A 56 1.65 -8.83 -22.81
CA ASN A 56 1.21 -7.71 -23.65
C ASN A 56 0.05 -6.92 -23.04
N VAL A 57 0.11 -6.70 -21.72
CA VAL A 57 -0.91 -5.93 -21.00
C VAL A 57 -0.66 -4.44 -21.17
N VAL A 58 -1.71 -3.69 -21.50
CA VAL A 58 -1.66 -2.24 -21.68
C VAL A 58 -2.73 -1.57 -20.82
N ILE A 59 -2.33 -0.69 -19.92
CA ILE A 59 -3.22 0.18 -19.14
C ILE A 59 -2.95 1.61 -19.56
N GLU A 60 -3.99 2.34 -19.98
CA GLU A 60 -3.79 3.72 -20.44
C GLU A 60 -4.92 4.68 -20.09
N ASN A 61 -4.60 5.98 -20.02
CA ASN A 61 -5.55 7.08 -19.84
C ASN A 61 -6.48 6.89 -18.65
N LEU A 62 -5.94 6.45 -17.51
CA LEU A 62 -6.72 6.07 -16.35
C LEU A 62 -6.29 6.89 -15.14
N THR A 63 -7.26 7.48 -14.45
CA THR A 63 -7.04 7.99 -13.09
C THR A 63 -7.55 6.97 -12.08
N TRP A 64 -6.74 6.67 -11.09
CA TRP A 64 -7.08 5.77 -10.02
C TRP A 64 -6.97 6.51 -8.70
N VAL A 65 -8.08 6.55 -7.96
CA VAL A 65 -8.19 7.25 -6.68
C VAL A 65 -8.11 6.24 -5.54
N LEU A 66 -7.04 6.31 -4.75
CA LEU A 66 -6.84 5.52 -3.54
C LEU A 66 -7.89 5.88 -2.48
N ASN A 67 -8.36 4.87 -1.75
CA ASN A 67 -9.43 5.02 -0.77
C ASN A 67 -9.19 4.07 0.41
N GLY A 68 -9.51 4.50 1.63
CA GLY A 68 -9.16 3.76 2.86
C GLY A 68 -7.67 3.91 3.20
N THR A 69 -7.07 2.90 3.82
CA THR A 69 -5.66 2.95 4.29
C THR A 69 -4.73 2.07 3.47
N ASN A 70 -5.23 1.37 2.46
CA ASN A 70 -4.44 0.46 1.65
C ASN A 70 -3.83 1.16 0.44
N ALA A 71 -2.51 1.06 0.32
CA ALA A 71 -1.82 1.33 -0.94
C ALA A 71 -2.07 0.12 -1.85
N LEU A 72 -3.24 0.13 -2.52
CA LEU A 72 -3.58 -0.92 -3.47
C LEU A 72 -2.52 -0.96 -4.57
N VAL A 73 -2.19 -2.16 -5.05
CA VAL A 73 -1.18 -2.42 -6.08
C VAL A 73 -1.88 -2.88 -7.36
N PHE A 74 -1.57 -2.30 -8.52
CA PHE A 74 -2.35 -2.58 -9.73
C PHE A 74 -2.27 -4.07 -10.13
N PHE A 75 -1.05 -4.62 -10.22
CA PHE A 75 -0.81 -6.05 -10.42
C PHE A 75 -0.02 -6.66 -9.27
N ASN A 76 -0.59 -7.68 -8.61
CA ASN A 76 0.13 -8.43 -7.59
C ASN A 76 1.31 -9.20 -8.18
N ARG A 77 1.16 -9.93 -9.28
CA ARG A 77 2.29 -10.63 -9.94
C ARG A 77 2.14 -10.66 -11.45
N TYR A 78 3.19 -11.14 -12.09
CA TYR A 78 3.18 -11.53 -13.49
C TYR A 78 2.77 -13.00 -13.62
N GLY A 79 2.12 -13.34 -14.73
CA GLY A 79 1.65 -14.67 -15.05
C GLY A 79 2.08 -15.06 -16.46
N THR A 80 2.47 -16.31 -16.65
CA THR A 80 2.80 -16.88 -17.96
C THR A 80 2.04 -18.19 -18.15
N ILE A 81 2.13 -18.74 -19.36
CA ILE A 81 1.50 -20.00 -19.74
C ILE A 81 2.62 -21.02 -19.93
N ALA A 82 2.47 -22.21 -19.36
CA ALA A 82 3.37 -23.33 -19.62
C ALA A 82 3.01 -24.05 -20.93
N SER A 83 4.01 -24.45 -21.71
CA SER A 83 3.85 -25.39 -22.82
C SER A 83 4.01 -26.84 -22.36
N SER A 84 4.82 -27.09 -21.34
CA SER A 84 5.10 -28.43 -20.82
C SER A 84 5.60 -28.38 -19.38
N TYR A 85 5.51 -29.52 -18.68
CA TYR A 85 6.07 -29.71 -17.35
C TYR A 85 6.93 -30.98 -17.30
N ASP A 86 8.18 -30.84 -16.87
CA ASP A 86 9.07 -31.97 -16.61
C ASP A 86 8.96 -32.38 -15.13
N LYS A 87 8.35 -33.54 -14.90
CA LYS A 87 8.16 -34.09 -13.55
C LYS A 87 9.47 -34.42 -12.84
N SER A 88 10.54 -34.75 -13.58
CA SER A 88 11.82 -35.16 -12.99
C SER A 88 12.58 -33.98 -12.39
N SER A 89 12.57 -32.84 -13.09
CA SER A 89 13.20 -31.60 -12.63
C SER A 89 12.24 -30.64 -11.92
N GLN A 90 10.93 -30.93 -11.95
CA GLN A 90 9.85 -30.05 -11.46
C GLN A 90 9.85 -28.67 -12.12
N LYS A 91 10.21 -28.61 -13.40
CA LYS A 91 10.32 -27.36 -14.17
C LYS A 91 9.23 -27.24 -15.21
N TYR A 92 8.72 -26.01 -15.37
CA TYR A 92 7.84 -25.64 -16.47
C TYR A 92 8.66 -25.09 -17.63
N THR A 93 8.29 -25.47 -18.85
CA THR A 93 8.65 -24.72 -20.06
C THR A 93 7.52 -23.74 -20.33
N THR A 94 7.81 -22.46 -20.49
CA THR A 94 6.80 -21.42 -20.71
C THR A 94 6.73 -21.01 -22.17
N ILE A 95 5.55 -20.60 -22.64
CA ILE A 95 5.39 -20.08 -24.02
C ILE A 95 6.02 -18.70 -24.18
N THR A 96 6.07 -17.93 -23.10
CA THR A 96 6.75 -16.64 -23.02
C THR A 96 7.68 -16.65 -21.82
N SER A 97 8.91 -16.24 -22.06
CA SER A 97 9.93 -16.03 -21.04
C SER A 97 9.96 -14.59 -20.54
N GLN A 98 9.26 -13.65 -21.21
CA GLN A 98 9.27 -12.23 -20.88
C GLN A 98 7.86 -11.65 -20.94
N ILE A 99 7.41 -11.03 -19.85
CA ILE A 99 6.10 -10.39 -19.77
C ILE A 99 6.19 -8.92 -20.17
N ASN A 100 5.37 -8.51 -21.15
CA ASN A 100 5.31 -7.13 -21.61
C ASN A 100 4.18 -6.36 -20.91
N LEU A 101 4.53 -5.23 -20.30
CA LEU A 101 3.62 -4.35 -19.56
C LEU A 101 3.79 -2.92 -20.04
N THR A 102 2.68 -2.25 -20.34
CA THR A 102 2.69 -0.83 -20.68
C THR A 102 1.68 -0.09 -19.83
N PHE A 103 2.14 0.95 -19.13
CA PHE A 103 1.33 1.94 -18.43
C PHE A 103 1.55 3.29 -19.11
N ASN A 104 0.48 3.91 -19.60
CA ASN A 104 0.59 5.18 -20.31
C ASN A 104 -0.47 6.19 -19.86
N ASN A 105 -0.08 7.41 -19.52
CA ASN A 105 -1.01 8.44 -19.06
C ASN A 105 -1.85 7.95 -17.86
N ILE A 106 -1.15 7.57 -16.79
CA ILE A 106 -1.75 7.06 -15.56
C ILE A 106 -1.65 8.13 -14.48
N LYS A 107 -2.75 8.35 -13.76
CA LYS A 107 -2.77 9.20 -12.57
C LYS A 107 -3.18 8.38 -11.36
N ILE A 108 -2.45 8.51 -10.25
CA ILE A 108 -2.79 7.88 -8.97
C ILE A 108 -2.94 8.97 -7.92
N GLU A 109 -4.17 9.16 -7.43
CA GLU A 109 -4.55 10.23 -6.51
C GLU A 109 -4.89 9.64 -5.14
N GLY A 110 -4.26 10.14 -4.08
CA GLY A 110 -4.67 9.93 -2.70
C GLY A 110 -5.64 11.00 -2.24
N GLN A 111 -6.33 10.73 -1.13
CA GLN A 111 -7.15 11.70 -0.42
C GLN A 111 -6.27 12.56 0.48
N ASN A 112 -6.62 13.84 0.63
CA ASN A 112 -5.85 14.79 1.43
C ASN A 112 -5.66 14.29 2.86
N ASN A 113 -4.44 14.44 3.39
CA ASN A 113 -4.01 14.07 4.74
C ASN A 113 -4.10 12.57 5.09
N ASN A 114 -4.40 11.70 4.13
CA ASN A 114 -4.47 10.27 4.38
C ASN A 114 -3.18 9.57 3.97
N PHE A 115 -2.73 8.60 4.77
CA PHE A 115 -1.57 7.76 4.49
C PHE A 115 -1.99 6.36 4.08
N TYR A 116 -1.46 5.89 2.95
CA TYR A 116 -1.74 4.57 2.40
C TYR A 116 -0.57 3.62 2.63
N SER A 117 -0.84 2.48 3.26
CA SER A 117 0.17 1.49 3.62
C SER A 117 0.21 0.31 2.67
N PHE A 118 1.42 -0.11 2.30
CA PHE A 118 1.63 -1.41 1.66
C PHE A 118 1.55 -2.53 2.70
N ASN A 119 0.82 -3.59 2.38
CA ASN A 119 0.61 -4.72 3.31
C ASN A 119 1.68 -5.81 3.22
N THR A 120 2.60 -5.70 2.26
CA THR A 120 3.75 -6.60 2.12
C THR A 120 4.99 -5.81 1.70
N ARG A 121 6.15 -6.45 1.80
CA ARG A 121 7.42 -5.93 1.27
C ARG A 121 7.47 -6.07 -0.24
N ASN A 122 8.39 -5.34 -0.86
CA ASN A 122 8.71 -5.24 -2.29
C ASN A 122 7.55 -4.79 -3.20
N CYS A 123 6.55 -4.06 -2.69
CA CYS A 123 5.46 -3.47 -3.47
C CYS A 123 5.80 -2.09 -4.04
N GLY A 124 5.06 -1.75 -5.10
CA GLY A 124 4.84 -0.41 -5.61
C GLY A 124 3.42 -0.31 -6.18
N LEU A 125 2.91 0.89 -6.41
CA LEU A 125 1.51 1.11 -6.78
C LEU A 125 1.12 0.45 -8.11
N LEU A 126 2.04 0.30 -9.07
CA LEU A 126 1.73 -0.36 -10.34
C LEU A 126 1.95 -1.87 -10.28
N THR A 127 3.03 -2.32 -9.64
CA THR A 127 3.41 -3.73 -9.67
C THR A 127 3.94 -4.20 -8.33
N TYR A 128 3.69 -5.46 -8.03
CA TYR A 128 4.48 -6.26 -7.11
C TYR A 128 5.10 -7.41 -7.93
N CYS A 129 6.37 -7.72 -7.69
CA CYS A 129 7.02 -8.86 -8.32
C CYS A 129 8.08 -9.41 -7.38
N GLN A 130 7.74 -10.50 -6.69
CA GLN A 130 8.67 -11.21 -5.84
C GLN A 130 8.70 -12.68 -6.26
N SER A 131 9.88 -13.09 -6.75
CA SER A 131 10.39 -14.47 -6.79
C SER A 131 9.68 -15.51 -7.67
N TYR A 132 8.41 -15.32 -8.05
CA TYR A 132 7.66 -16.34 -8.81
C TYR A 132 6.66 -15.71 -9.79
N VAL A 133 6.65 -16.24 -11.03
CA VAL A 133 5.61 -15.99 -12.03
C VAL A 133 4.51 -17.05 -11.86
N GLU A 134 3.24 -16.64 -11.93
CA GLU A 134 2.11 -17.58 -11.89
C GLU A 134 2.00 -18.38 -13.19
N ILE A 135 1.82 -19.71 -13.11
CA ILE A 135 1.67 -20.56 -14.30
C ILE A 135 0.20 -20.90 -14.54
N LEU A 136 -0.43 -20.20 -15.48
CA LEU A 136 -1.89 -20.15 -15.64
C LEU A 136 -2.55 -21.44 -16.20
N ASN A 137 -1.77 -22.37 -16.74
CA ASN A 137 -2.25 -23.66 -17.27
C ASN A 137 -1.46 -24.86 -16.72
N ALA A 138 -0.77 -24.70 -15.59
CA ALA A 138 0.12 -25.71 -15.06
C ALA A 138 -0.55 -27.09 -14.89
N LYS A 139 -1.82 -27.14 -14.46
CA LYS A 139 -2.58 -28.39 -14.33
C LYS A 139 -2.70 -29.12 -15.67
N ASP A 140 -2.94 -28.40 -16.75
CA ASP A 140 -3.19 -28.96 -18.08
C ASP A 140 -1.94 -29.61 -18.66
N VAL A 141 -0.75 -29.08 -18.31
CA VAL A 141 0.55 -29.66 -18.69
C VAL A 141 1.05 -30.70 -17.69
N GLY A 142 0.24 -31.11 -16.71
CA GLY A 142 0.57 -32.14 -15.72
C GLY A 142 1.41 -31.65 -14.54
N GLY A 143 1.44 -30.33 -14.31
CA GLY A 143 2.04 -29.69 -13.15
C GLY A 143 1.31 -30.01 -11.84
N THR A 144 2.04 -29.89 -10.73
CA THR A 144 1.51 -30.06 -9.38
C THR A 144 1.44 -28.72 -8.67
N PRO A 145 0.37 -28.44 -7.91
CA PRO A 145 0.27 -27.18 -7.18
C PRO A 145 1.31 -27.15 -6.07
N ASP A 146 1.59 -25.94 -5.59
CA ASP A 146 2.48 -25.73 -4.45
C ASP A 146 1.93 -26.39 -3.16
N SER A 147 2.73 -26.34 -2.09
CA SER A 147 2.36 -26.92 -0.78
C SER A 147 1.06 -26.35 -0.21
N ASN A 148 0.67 -25.14 -0.62
CA ASN A 148 -0.56 -24.47 -0.21
C ASN A 148 -1.76 -24.79 -1.10
N LYS A 149 -1.57 -25.60 -2.16
CA LYS A 149 -2.59 -26.06 -3.12
C LYS A 149 -3.32 -24.95 -3.88
N ASN A 150 -2.84 -23.71 -3.81
CA ASN A 150 -3.55 -22.52 -4.27
C ASN A 150 -2.93 -21.87 -5.52
N SER A 151 -1.69 -22.22 -5.86
CA SER A 151 -0.99 -21.70 -7.04
C SER A 151 -0.11 -22.77 -7.67
N TYR A 152 0.25 -22.54 -8.92
CA TYR A 152 1.30 -23.29 -9.60
C TYR A 152 2.46 -22.36 -9.90
N TYR A 153 3.51 -22.47 -9.08
CA TYR A 153 4.73 -21.67 -9.27
C TYR A 153 5.82 -22.51 -9.94
N ALA A 154 6.60 -21.87 -10.81
CA ALA A 154 7.92 -22.39 -11.15
C ALA A 154 8.87 -22.06 -9.99
N TYR A 155 9.16 -23.04 -9.11
CA TYR A 155 10.21 -22.92 -8.10
C TYR A 155 11.58 -22.93 -8.80
N THR A 156 12.08 -21.76 -9.16
CA THR A 156 13.52 -21.56 -9.31
C THR A 156 13.95 -20.45 -8.36
N SER A 157 15.25 -20.39 -8.04
CA SER A 157 15.83 -19.46 -7.07
C SER A 157 15.25 -18.05 -7.22
N GLU A 158 14.90 -17.44 -6.08
CA GLU A 158 14.02 -16.30 -5.81
C GLU A 158 14.12 -15.03 -6.69
N THR A 159 14.91 -15.03 -7.75
CA THR A 159 15.30 -13.85 -8.52
C THR A 159 15.13 -14.01 -10.04
N THR A 160 15.23 -15.23 -10.61
CA THR A 160 15.51 -15.41 -12.07
C THR A 160 14.32 -15.36 -13.03
N ASN A 161 13.08 -15.36 -12.54
CA ASN A 161 11.91 -15.63 -13.41
C ASN A 161 11.02 -14.41 -13.70
N CYS A 162 11.21 -13.29 -13.01
CA CYS A 162 10.38 -12.11 -13.20
C CYS A 162 10.88 -11.26 -14.37
N ILE A 163 11.17 -11.86 -15.53
CA ILE A 163 11.69 -11.12 -16.69
C ILE A 163 10.54 -10.31 -17.29
N THR A 164 10.68 -9.00 -17.26
CA THR A 164 9.70 -8.08 -17.81
C THR A 164 10.31 -7.12 -18.79
N ASN A 165 9.44 -6.68 -19.69
CA ASN A 165 9.60 -5.45 -20.43
C ASN A 165 8.49 -4.49 -19.98
N THR A 166 8.82 -3.58 -19.06
CA THR A 166 7.86 -2.64 -18.49
C THR A 166 8.12 -1.25 -19.02
N ILE A 167 7.10 -0.67 -19.63
CA ILE A 167 7.10 0.72 -20.11
C ILE A 167 6.12 1.50 -19.24
N VAL A 168 6.58 2.57 -18.60
CA VAL A 168 5.74 3.52 -17.86
C VAL A 168 5.97 4.90 -18.44
N ASN A 169 4.93 5.48 -19.04
CA ASN A 169 5.00 6.80 -19.67
C ASN A 169 3.93 7.73 -19.11
N ASN A 170 4.30 8.98 -18.84
CA ASN A 170 3.37 10.03 -18.41
C ASN A 170 2.56 9.57 -17.17
N CYS A 171 3.28 9.24 -16.10
CA CYS A 171 2.66 8.79 -14.85
C CYS A 171 2.73 9.90 -13.80
N GLU A 172 1.63 10.16 -13.11
CA GLU A 172 1.58 11.15 -12.04
C GLU A 172 1.03 10.48 -10.78
N VAL A 173 1.77 10.58 -9.68
CA VAL A 173 1.34 10.06 -8.38
C VAL A 173 1.30 11.19 -7.35
N THR A 174 0.13 11.41 -6.77
CA THR A 174 -0.10 12.39 -5.71
C THR A 174 -0.82 11.71 -4.55
N ALA A 175 -0.05 11.07 -3.66
CA ALA A 175 -0.57 10.34 -2.52
C ALA A 175 0.45 10.31 -1.39
N ASN A 176 0.02 10.29 -0.13
CA ASN A 176 0.94 10.01 0.98
C ASN A 176 0.98 8.50 1.24
N LEU A 177 2.18 7.95 1.32
CA LEU A 177 2.42 6.52 1.48
C LEU A 177 3.14 6.25 2.81
N SER A 178 2.90 5.08 3.39
CA SER A 178 3.62 4.62 4.57
C SER A 178 4.05 3.17 4.44
N SER A 179 5.21 2.82 5.01
CA SER A 179 5.64 1.44 5.05
C SER A 179 6.61 1.13 6.18
N ASN A 180 6.37 0.02 6.87
CA ASN A 180 7.30 -0.52 7.86
C ASN A 180 8.28 -1.56 7.26
N THR A 181 8.26 -1.71 5.94
CA THR A 181 9.09 -2.70 5.23
C THR A 181 9.74 -2.06 4.00
N TYR A 182 10.21 -2.89 3.08
CA TYR A 182 10.96 -2.46 1.92
C TYR A 182 10.06 -2.22 0.71
N ASN A 183 9.79 -0.98 0.29
CA ASN A 183 8.78 -0.70 -0.76
C ASN A 183 9.15 0.51 -1.66
N SER A 184 8.40 0.72 -2.73
CA SER A 184 8.56 1.88 -3.62
C SER A 184 7.22 2.55 -3.97
N VAL A 185 7.27 3.76 -4.54
CA VAL A 185 6.06 4.43 -5.05
C VAL A 185 5.55 3.70 -6.29
N LEU A 186 6.40 3.50 -7.30
CA LEU A 186 5.94 3.10 -8.64
C LEU A 186 5.95 1.58 -8.87
N LEU A 187 7.14 0.99 -8.96
CA LEU A 187 7.37 -0.40 -9.34
C LEU A 187 7.91 -1.20 -8.16
N GLY A 188 7.10 -2.12 -7.65
CA GLY A 188 7.56 -3.09 -6.67
C GLY A 188 8.37 -4.21 -7.31
N GLY A 189 9.17 -4.86 -6.48
CA GLY A 189 9.80 -6.13 -6.77
C GLY A 189 11.31 -6.09 -6.72
N GLN A 190 11.91 -7.23 -7.01
CA GLN A 190 13.35 -7.35 -7.29
C GLN A 190 13.57 -7.26 -8.79
N THR A 191 14.32 -6.26 -9.24
CA THR A 191 14.77 -6.20 -10.64
C THR A 191 16.05 -6.99 -10.81
N GLU A 192 16.12 -7.83 -11.83
CA GLU A 192 17.36 -8.45 -12.29
C GLU A 192 17.97 -7.70 -13.47
N SER A 193 19.23 -8.04 -13.77
CA SER A 193 20.03 -7.50 -14.87
C SER A 193 19.42 -7.70 -16.27
N ILE A 194 18.42 -8.57 -16.40
CA ILE A 194 17.75 -8.91 -17.66
C ILE A 194 16.41 -8.18 -17.86
N ASN A 195 15.89 -7.52 -16.82
CA ASN A 195 14.67 -6.72 -16.92
C ASN A 195 14.90 -5.50 -17.82
N LYS A 196 14.00 -5.27 -18.77
CA LYS A 196 13.99 -4.08 -19.63
C LYS A 196 12.95 -3.12 -19.09
N ILE A 197 13.37 -2.00 -18.53
CA ILE A 197 12.44 -1.05 -17.93
C ILE A 197 12.67 0.32 -18.55
N ASN A 198 11.60 0.97 -18.96
CA ASN A 198 11.63 2.36 -19.37
C ASN A 198 10.58 3.13 -18.58
N VAL A 199 11.02 4.12 -17.81
CA VAL A 199 10.14 5.07 -17.12
C VAL A 199 10.39 6.46 -17.67
N SER A 200 9.38 7.06 -18.28
CA SER A 200 9.45 8.40 -18.84
C SER A 200 8.34 9.31 -18.33
N ASN A 201 8.66 10.55 -18.00
CA ASN A 201 7.72 11.56 -17.50
C ASN A 201 6.92 11.05 -16.30
N PHE A 202 7.63 10.71 -15.23
CA PHE A 202 7.03 10.24 -13.98
C PHE A 202 7.27 11.24 -12.86
N ASN A 203 6.20 11.65 -12.19
CA ASN A 203 6.25 12.64 -11.11
C ASN A 203 5.60 12.08 -9.84
N TYR A 204 6.24 12.27 -8.70
CA TYR A 204 5.64 11.98 -7.39
C TYR A 204 5.62 13.22 -6.48
N SER A 205 4.45 13.62 -6.00
CA SER A 205 4.24 14.86 -5.25
C SER A 205 3.66 14.70 -3.82
N GLY A 206 3.64 13.49 -3.27
CA GLY A 206 3.20 13.24 -1.88
C GLY A 206 4.34 12.92 -0.91
N THR A 207 4.00 12.49 0.32
CA THR A 207 4.97 12.08 1.34
C THR A 207 5.00 10.56 1.49
N PHE A 208 6.13 9.91 1.22
CA PHE A 208 6.33 8.49 1.51
C PHE A 208 7.19 8.35 2.77
N ILE A 209 6.65 7.77 3.84
CA ILE A 209 7.39 7.46 5.06
C ILE A 209 7.69 5.97 5.12
N GLY A 210 8.90 5.57 5.49
CA GLY A 210 9.10 4.18 5.86
C GLY A 210 10.51 3.78 6.25
N LYS A 211 10.73 2.49 6.50
CA LYS A 211 12.05 2.00 6.90
C LYS A 211 13.04 2.00 5.72
N GLN A 212 12.64 1.40 4.61
CA GLN A 212 13.43 1.35 3.39
C GLN A 212 12.50 1.64 2.20
N ILE A 213 12.62 2.83 1.60
CA ILE A 213 11.63 3.33 0.63
C ILE A 213 12.24 3.93 -0.63
N GLY A 214 11.58 3.72 -1.77
CA GLY A 214 12.08 4.12 -3.08
C GLY A 214 11.05 4.91 -3.88
N LEU A 215 11.49 5.76 -4.79
CA LEU A 215 10.58 6.36 -5.76
C LEU A 215 10.19 5.33 -6.86
N VAL A 216 11.17 4.78 -7.59
CA VAL A 216 10.87 3.86 -8.70
C VAL A 216 10.79 2.41 -8.25
N PHE A 217 11.88 1.85 -7.72
CA PHE A 217 11.99 0.43 -7.42
C PHE A 217 12.10 0.10 -5.96
N ALA A 218 11.48 -1.02 -5.60
CA ALA A 218 11.50 -1.52 -4.25
C ALA A 218 12.69 -2.45 -3.96
N ASN A 219 13.60 -2.80 -4.89
CA ASN A 219 14.84 -3.60 -4.65
C ASN A 219 15.79 -3.63 -5.87
N ALA A 220 17.10 -3.41 -5.65
CA ALA A 220 18.17 -3.81 -6.57
C ALA A 220 18.87 -5.08 -6.04
N ASN A 221 18.90 -6.17 -6.83
CA ASN A 221 19.78 -7.31 -6.55
C ASN A 221 21.22 -7.02 -7.00
N ASP A 222 22.20 -7.51 -6.24
CA ASP A 222 23.62 -7.10 -6.20
C ASP A 222 24.43 -7.10 -7.53
N SER A 223 23.88 -7.53 -8.67
CA SER A 223 24.59 -7.44 -9.96
C SER A 223 24.24 -6.15 -10.71
N LEU A 224 25.09 -5.13 -10.58
CA LEU A 224 25.02 -3.86 -11.31
C LEU A 224 25.10 -4.00 -12.85
N SER A 225 25.48 -5.18 -13.37
CA SER A 225 25.79 -5.42 -14.78
C SER A 225 24.60 -5.34 -15.74
N GLY A 226 23.36 -5.30 -15.26
CA GLY A 226 22.19 -5.12 -16.14
C GLY A 226 21.28 -3.95 -15.80
N LEU A 227 21.78 -2.99 -15.04
CA LEU A 227 21.10 -1.69 -14.91
C LEU A 227 21.08 -0.92 -16.23
N SER A 228 21.91 -1.28 -17.23
CA SER A 228 21.92 -0.68 -18.56
C SER A 228 20.62 -0.88 -19.37
N LEU A 229 19.79 -1.84 -18.97
CA LEU A 229 18.47 -2.07 -19.58
C LEU A 229 17.35 -1.28 -18.89
N ILE A 230 17.68 -0.56 -17.81
CA ILE A 230 16.78 0.33 -17.09
C ILE A 230 17.08 1.75 -17.56
N ASN A 231 16.08 2.39 -18.15
CA ASN A 231 16.19 3.74 -18.68
C ASN A 231 15.18 4.64 -18.00
N PHE A 232 15.66 5.79 -17.50
CA PHE A 232 14.80 6.84 -16.99
C PHE A 232 14.94 8.09 -17.82
N ASN A 233 13.83 8.75 -18.05
CA ASN A 233 13.79 10.04 -18.70
C ASN A 233 12.76 10.92 -18.00
N ASN A 234 13.20 12.00 -17.36
CA ASN A 234 12.30 12.92 -16.68
C ASN A 234 11.48 12.20 -15.57
N VAL A 235 12.20 11.52 -14.66
CA VAL A 235 11.63 10.92 -13.44
C VAL A 235 11.93 11.85 -12.28
N GLU A 236 10.91 12.37 -11.61
CA GLU A 236 11.06 13.44 -10.63
C GLU A 236 10.37 13.13 -9.31
N LEU A 237 11.15 13.18 -8.22
CA LEU A 237 10.61 13.37 -6.88
C LEU A 237 10.33 14.87 -6.68
N ILE A 238 9.08 15.25 -6.52
CA ILE A 238 8.66 16.62 -6.13
C ILE A 238 8.27 16.66 -4.65
N GLY A 239 7.72 15.55 -4.15
CA GLY A 239 7.29 15.38 -2.76
C GLY A 239 8.43 15.02 -1.80
N SER A 240 8.13 14.16 -0.83
CA SER A 240 9.09 13.78 0.22
C SER A 240 9.24 12.26 0.35
N LEU A 241 10.49 11.78 0.45
CA LEU A 241 10.82 10.45 0.97
C LEU A 241 11.42 10.63 2.37
N ILE A 242 10.77 10.03 3.36
CA ILE A 242 11.12 10.19 4.77
C ILE A 242 11.43 8.80 5.35
N TYR A 243 12.68 8.53 5.72
CA TYR A 243 13.08 7.19 6.18
C TYR A 243 13.44 7.13 7.68
N THR A 244 13.17 6.03 8.36
CA THR A 244 13.39 5.91 9.82
C THR A 244 14.87 5.79 10.20
N GLN A 245 15.20 5.93 11.49
CA GLN A 245 16.58 5.87 12.00
C GLN A 245 17.08 4.44 12.30
N GLU A 246 16.31 3.40 11.98
CA GLU A 246 16.71 2.03 12.29
C GLU A 246 17.94 1.59 11.46
N SER A 247 18.69 0.61 11.96
CA SER A 247 19.81 0.03 11.23
C SER A 247 19.37 -0.45 9.84
N ASN A 248 20.15 -0.10 8.82
CA ASN A 248 19.90 -0.34 7.39
C ASN A 248 18.69 0.39 6.79
N SER A 249 18.10 1.37 7.48
CA SER A 249 17.05 2.22 6.90
C SER A 249 17.64 3.19 5.89
N MET A 250 16.97 3.39 4.78
CA MET A 250 17.42 4.28 3.71
C MET A 250 16.27 4.68 2.79
N ALA A 251 16.47 5.75 2.05
CA ALA A 251 15.60 6.12 0.95
C ALA A 251 16.43 6.41 -0.30
N GLY A 252 15.88 6.07 -1.46
CA GLY A 252 16.49 6.34 -2.76
C GLY A 252 15.45 6.69 -3.81
N ILE A 253 15.87 7.35 -4.89
CA ILE A 253 14.98 7.75 -5.97
C ILE A 253 14.80 6.56 -6.89
N THR A 254 15.90 5.96 -7.32
CA THR A 254 15.84 4.80 -8.20
C THR A 254 15.43 3.56 -7.44
N PHE A 255 16.12 3.25 -6.36
CA PHE A 255 15.94 2.02 -5.60
C PHE A 255 15.84 2.33 -4.13
N ALA A 256 14.95 1.62 -3.45
CA ALA A 256 14.70 1.83 -2.04
C ALA A 256 15.88 1.41 -1.12
N ASN A 257 16.82 0.55 -1.58
CA ASN A 257 17.92 -0.09 -0.80
C ASN A 257 19.30 0.22 -1.37
N ASN A 258 19.38 1.05 -2.42
CA ASN A 258 20.64 1.26 -3.12
C ASN A 258 21.23 2.63 -2.78
N ARG A 259 22.56 2.72 -2.81
CA ARG A 259 23.32 3.97 -2.75
C ARG A 259 23.60 4.55 -4.14
N LEU A 260 23.20 3.82 -5.19
CA LEU A 260 23.42 4.17 -6.58
C LEU A 260 22.12 4.67 -7.21
N GLU A 261 22.16 5.90 -7.71
CA GLU A 261 21.10 6.51 -8.50
C GLU A 261 21.41 6.38 -9.98
N LEU A 262 20.41 6.06 -10.80
CA LEU A 262 20.56 6.00 -12.24
C LEU A 262 20.25 7.36 -12.87
N ASP A 263 20.93 7.64 -13.99
CA ASP A 263 20.69 8.86 -14.76
C ASP A 263 19.24 8.97 -15.25
N GLY A 264 18.75 10.21 -15.33
CA GLY A 264 17.38 10.50 -15.75
C GLY A 264 16.36 10.60 -14.61
N ALA A 265 16.76 10.21 -13.39
CA ALA A 265 16.03 10.50 -12.16
C ALA A 265 16.54 11.78 -11.50
N LYS A 266 15.64 12.63 -11.01
CA LYS A 266 15.96 13.91 -10.36
C LYS A 266 15.26 14.03 -9.01
N ASN A 267 15.99 14.56 -8.04
CA ASN A 267 15.43 15.02 -6.78
C ASN A 267 15.09 16.50 -6.86
N ASN A 268 13.81 16.83 -7.05
CA ASN A 268 13.30 18.20 -6.92
C ASN A 268 12.56 18.39 -5.58
N GLY A 269 12.53 17.36 -4.74
CA GLY A 269 11.80 17.31 -3.48
C GLY A 269 12.75 17.12 -2.29
N THR A 270 12.26 16.41 -1.28
CA THR A 270 13.02 16.18 -0.04
C THR A 270 13.27 14.69 0.18
N ILE A 271 14.52 14.34 0.49
CA ILE A 271 14.85 13.04 1.09
C ILE A 271 15.41 13.31 2.48
N SER A 272 14.76 12.78 3.51
CA SER A 272 15.10 13.06 4.90
C SER A 272 15.10 11.79 5.72
N GLN A 273 16.12 11.61 6.55
CA GLN A 273 15.98 10.71 7.67
C GLN A 273 15.09 11.37 8.72
N ILE A 274 14.17 10.61 9.31
CA ILE A 274 13.56 10.99 10.57
C ILE A 274 14.63 10.82 11.63
N ILE A 275 15.08 11.93 12.19
CA ILE A 275 15.96 11.91 13.35
C ILE A 275 15.06 11.68 14.55
N LYS A 276 15.37 10.65 15.36
CA LYS A 276 14.75 10.51 16.67
C LYS A 276 15.09 11.77 17.47
N ASP A 277 14.07 12.51 17.84
CA ASP A 277 14.24 13.58 18.81
C ASP A 277 14.39 12.95 20.19
N ASN A 278 15.39 13.37 20.96
CA ASN A 278 15.70 12.74 22.25
C ASN A 278 14.64 13.01 23.31
N LYS A 279 13.75 13.99 23.08
CA LYS A 279 12.72 14.42 24.03
C LYS A 279 11.32 14.09 23.55
N LEU A 280 11.06 14.08 22.24
CA LEU A 280 9.78 13.66 21.68
C LEU A 280 9.49 12.23 22.13
N SER A 281 8.45 12.08 22.94
CA SER A 281 8.00 10.79 23.41
C SER A 281 6.49 10.78 23.53
N LEU A 282 5.86 9.69 23.11
CA LEU A 282 4.46 9.42 23.40
C LEU A 282 4.41 8.36 24.51
N ASN A 283 3.92 8.73 25.69
CA ASN A 283 3.78 7.81 26.82
C ASN A 283 2.31 7.58 27.16
N VAL A 284 2.04 6.56 27.98
CA VAL A 284 0.72 6.31 28.54
C VAL A 284 0.77 6.49 30.05
N VAL A 285 -0.03 7.42 30.57
CA VAL A 285 -0.20 7.70 32.01
C VAL A 285 -1.68 7.64 32.31
N ASP A 286 -2.08 6.80 33.27
CA ASP A 286 -3.49 6.60 33.64
C ASP A 286 -4.41 6.34 32.43
N SER A 287 -3.92 5.49 31.52
CA SER A 287 -4.54 5.13 30.23
C SER A 287 -4.66 6.26 29.21
N LYS A 288 -4.21 7.48 29.51
CA LYS A 288 -4.18 8.60 28.56
C LYS A 288 -2.85 8.68 27.83
N TYR A 289 -2.90 9.08 26.57
CA TYR A 289 -1.71 9.45 25.82
C TYR A 289 -1.16 10.78 26.34
N VAL A 290 0.14 10.82 26.63
CA VAL A 290 0.87 12.02 27.06
C VAL A 290 2.02 12.26 26.08
N LEU A 291 1.96 13.39 25.38
CA LEU A 291 2.97 13.79 24.43
C LEU A 291 4.00 14.70 25.10
N THR A 292 5.26 14.29 25.14
CA THR A 292 6.38 15.20 25.41
C THR A 292 6.77 15.88 24.10
N GLU A 293 6.85 17.21 24.11
CA GLU A 293 7.26 18.01 22.95
C GLU A 293 8.69 17.68 22.48
N ALA A 294 8.91 17.78 21.17
CA ALA A 294 10.24 17.68 20.57
C ALA A 294 11.14 18.85 21.02
N GLU A 295 12.47 18.67 21.03
CA GLU A 295 13.42 19.78 21.23
C GLU A 295 13.53 20.69 19.99
N ASN A 296 13.14 20.17 18.83
CA ASN A 296 13.22 20.90 17.57
C ASN A 296 12.18 22.04 17.49
N ASN A 297 12.66 23.28 17.59
CA ASN A 297 11.85 24.51 17.51
C ASN A 297 11.15 24.73 16.16
N ASN A 298 11.45 23.95 15.12
CA ASN A 298 10.76 24.03 13.83
C ASN A 298 9.47 23.18 13.77
N VAL A 299 9.14 22.46 14.85
CA VAL A 299 7.89 21.71 14.92
C VAL A 299 6.73 22.65 15.17
N GLU A 300 5.70 22.55 14.33
CA GLU A 300 4.51 23.41 14.33
C GLU A 300 3.23 22.62 14.61
N LYS A 301 3.23 21.31 14.36
CA LYS A 301 2.05 20.46 14.53
C LYS A 301 2.44 19.04 14.94
N TYR A 302 1.66 18.44 15.84
CA TYR A 302 1.73 17.01 16.13
C TYR A 302 0.45 16.30 15.68
N VAL A 303 0.62 15.11 15.09
CA VAL A 303 -0.49 14.21 14.75
C VAL A 303 -0.22 12.86 15.36
N ILE A 304 -1.12 12.38 16.20
CA ILE A 304 -1.12 10.99 16.67
C ILE A 304 -1.96 10.14 15.72
N SER A 305 -1.42 9.00 15.32
CA SER A 305 -2.07 7.96 14.53
C SER A 305 -2.34 6.76 15.41
N LEU A 306 -3.59 6.31 15.47
CA LEU A 306 -4.01 5.11 16.18
C LEU A 306 -4.27 4.01 15.15
N SER A 307 -3.44 2.98 15.16
CA SER A 307 -3.60 1.79 14.33
C SER A 307 -4.54 0.80 14.99
N LEU A 308 -5.55 0.37 14.25
CA LEU A 308 -6.69 -0.41 14.71
C LEU A 308 -6.58 -1.86 14.23
N SER A 309 -7.28 -2.78 14.88
CA SER A 309 -7.33 -4.17 14.40
C SER A 309 -8.06 -4.33 13.06
N ALA A 310 -7.90 -5.50 12.44
CA ALA A 310 -8.53 -5.81 11.16
C ALA A 310 -10.07 -5.69 11.22
N LEU A 311 -10.63 -5.12 10.16
CA LEU A 311 -12.07 -4.89 10.01
C LEU A 311 -12.66 -5.90 9.04
N LYS A 312 -13.72 -6.58 9.47
CA LYS A 312 -14.63 -7.33 8.61
C LYS A 312 -15.66 -6.36 8.01
N PHE A 313 -15.91 -6.49 6.72
CA PHE A 313 -16.96 -5.77 6.01
C PHE A 313 -18.26 -6.58 6.03
N THR A 314 -19.37 -5.88 6.27
CA THR A 314 -20.68 -6.51 6.39
C THR A 314 -21.73 -5.77 5.57
N ASP A 315 -22.91 -6.37 5.46
CA ASP A 315 -24.14 -5.71 5.04
C ASP A 315 -24.82 -5.02 6.24
N GLU A 316 -25.94 -4.33 5.99
CA GLU A 316 -26.73 -3.63 7.02
C GLU A 316 -27.28 -4.55 8.12
N THR A 317 -27.41 -5.84 7.83
CA THR A 317 -27.83 -6.87 8.80
C THR A 317 -26.66 -7.42 9.60
N TYR A 318 -25.42 -7.10 9.21
CA TYR A 318 -24.14 -7.59 9.75
C TYR A 318 -23.94 -9.10 9.67
N THR A 319 -24.73 -9.77 8.84
CA THR A 319 -24.66 -11.23 8.68
C THR A 319 -23.69 -11.64 7.59
N ALA A 320 -23.49 -10.77 6.59
CA ALA A 320 -22.58 -11.06 5.50
C ALA A 320 -21.11 -10.92 5.92
N ASP A 321 -20.26 -11.76 5.35
CA ASP A 321 -18.80 -11.58 5.35
C ASP A 321 -18.38 -11.18 3.94
N LEU A 322 -18.16 -9.88 3.76
CA LEU A 322 -17.81 -9.27 2.48
C LEU A 322 -16.29 -9.10 2.34
N GLY A 323 -15.50 -9.72 3.22
CA GLY A 323 -14.05 -9.63 3.25
C GLY A 323 -13.52 -8.70 4.35
N GLU A 324 -12.21 -8.45 4.31
CA GLU A 324 -11.48 -7.82 5.42
C GLU A 324 -10.56 -6.72 4.93
N ALA A 325 -10.53 -5.59 5.64
CA ALA A 325 -9.43 -4.63 5.57
C ALA A 325 -8.35 -4.99 6.58
N SER A 326 -7.10 -4.80 6.17
CA SER A 326 -5.94 -4.69 7.04
C SER A 326 -6.12 -3.57 8.07
N ILE A 327 -5.12 -3.42 8.94
CA ILE A 327 -5.04 -2.43 10.02
C ILE A 327 -5.49 -1.05 9.48
N ASN A 328 -6.61 -0.57 10.01
CA ASN A 328 -7.13 0.77 9.72
C ASN A 328 -6.49 1.78 10.67
N THR A 329 -6.41 3.05 10.31
CA THR A 329 -5.83 4.09 11.17
C THR A 329 -6.79 5.25 11.34
N LEU A 330 -6.80 5.84 12.53
CA LEU A 330 -7.44 7.13 12.79
C LEU A 330 -6.39 8.12 13.27
N THR A 331 -6.39 9.33 12.73
CA THR A 331 -5.43 10.35 13.15
C THR A 331 -6.10 11.52 13.86
N PHE A 332 -5.40 12.11 14.82
CA PHE A 332 -5.83 13.29 15.58
C PHE A 332 -4.71 14.30 15.66
N THR A 333 -5.03 15.57 15.43
CA THR A 333 -4.09 16.66 15.73
C THR A 333 -4.06 16.87 17.25
N ILE A 334 -2.87 16.86 17.84
CA ILE A 334 -2.66 16.96 19.29
C ILE A 334 -1.65 18.06 19.64
N ASN A 335 -1.71 18.51 20.89
CA ASN A 335 -0.73 19.45 21.46
C ASN A 335 0.18 18.71 22.45
N PRO A 336 1.37 19.22 22.79
CA PRO A 336 2.14 18.67 23.91
C PRO A 336 1.34 18.62 25.21
N GLY A 337 1.60 17.59 26.03
CA GLY A 337 0.92 17.33 27.30
C GLY A 337 -0.05 16.15 27.25
N GLU A 338 -0.94 16.09 28.23
CA GLU A 338 -1.95 15.04 28.35
C GLU A 338 -3.07 15.22 27.31
N GLN A 339 -3.41 14.14 26.61
CA GLN A 339 -4.47 14.11 25.61
C GLN A 339 -5.76 13.53 26.18
N ASN A 340 -6.88 13.93 25.58
CA ASN A 340 -8.18 13.24 25.73
C ASN A 340 -8.30 12.06 24.75
N LEU A 341 -7.20 11.32 24.59
CA LEU A 341 -7.09 10.11 23.78
C LEU A 341 -6.51 9.02 24.67
N TYR A 342 -7.02 7.80 24.55
CA TYR A 342 -6.76 6.75 25.52
C TYR A 342 -6.21 5.48 24.88
N LYS A 343 -5.25 4.84 25.55
CA LYS A 343 -4.81 3.48 25.21
C LYS A 343 -6.01 2.55 25.37
N SER A 344 -6.50 2.06 24.24
CA SER A 344 -7.83 1.48 24.16
C SER A 344 -7.89 0.31 23.20
N LYS A 345 -8.84 -0.58 23.44
CA LYS A 345 -9.26 -1.61 22.49
C LYS A 345 -10.17 -1.00 21.44
N ASN A 346 -10.13 -1.47 20.20
CA ASN A 346 -10.99 -0.92 19.14
C ASN A 346 -12.26 -1.75 18.94
N ILE A 347 -13.40 -1.06 18.85
CA ILE A 347 -14.71 -1.66 18.69
C ILE A 347 -15.59 -0.79 17.79
N THR A 348 -16.57 -1.37 17.11
CA THR A 348 -17.57 -0.60 16.37
C THR A 348 -18.74 -0.22 17.27
N LYS A 349 -19.53 0.79 16.89
CA LYS A 349 -20.73 1.20 17.62
C LYS A 349 -21.68 0.03 17.91
N ARG A 350 -21.94 -0.83 16.91
CA ARG A 350 -22.76 -2.03 17.07
C ARG A 350 -22.18 -2.97 18.14
N GLN A 351 -20.92 -3.36 17.97
CA GLN A 351 -20.25 -4.27 18.90
C GLN A 351 -20.18 -3.70 20.32
N ALA A 352 -20.06 -2.37 20.47
CA ALA A 352 -20.14 -1.70 21.76
C ALA A 352 -21.52 -1.84 22.41
N LEU A 353 -22.61 -1.65 21.63
CA LEU A 353 -23.98 -1.84 22.10
C LEU A 353 -24.27 -3.31 22.48
N GLU A 354 -23.80 -4.27 21.67
CA GLU A 354 -23.91 -5.71 21.99
C GLU A 354 -23.16 -6.08 23.27
N LYS A 355 -22.05 -5.41 23.55
CA LYS A 355 -21.26 -5.56 24.78
C LYS A 355 -21.85 -4.79 25.99
N GLY A 356 -22.98 -4.11 25.80
CA GLY A 356 -23.66 -3.34 26.84
C GLY A 356 -22.95 -2.05 27.24
N LEU A 357 -22.08 -1.50 26.38
CA LEU A 357 -21.41 -0.23 26.64
C LEU A 357 -22.39 0.95 26.47
N ILE A 358 -22.35 1.89 27.41
CA ILE A 358 -23.14 3.12 27.35
C ILE A 358 -22.38 4.14 26.51
N LEU A 359 -22.96 4.53 25.38
CA LEU A 359 -22.39 5.50 24.45
C LEU A 359 -22.94 6.89 24.74
N SER A 360 -22.07 7.90 24.69
CA SER A 360 -22.47 9.30 24.81
C SER A 360 -22.92 9.88 23.46
N GLU A 361 -23.61 11.03 23.51
CA GLU A 361 -23.93 11.83 22.33
C GLU A 361 -22.71 12.63 21.81
N ASN A 362 -21.65 12.73 22.59
CA ASN A 362 -20.46 13.54 22.27
C ASN A 362 -19.43 12.71 21.50
N TRP A 363 -19.63 12.60 20.19
CA TRP A 363 -18.66 11.99 19.28
C TRP A 363 -17.58 13.00 18.88
N ILE A 364 -16.32 12.58 18.92
CA ILE A 364 -15.22 13.32 18.29
C ILE A 364 -15.06 12.85 16.84
N SER A 365 -14.39 13.67 16.03
CA SER A 365 -14.05 13.31 14.65
C SER A 365 -12.54 13.21 14.52
N SER A 366 -12.06 12.15 13.87
CA SER A 366 -10.66 12.06 13.42
C SER A 366 -10.37 13.09 12.33
N ASN A 367 -9.11 13.29 11.97
CA ASN A 367 -8.73 14.19 10.88
C ASN A 367 -9.31 13.74 9.52
N GLU A 368 -9.59 12.44 9.35
CA GLU A 368 -10.25 11.86 8.17
C GLU A 368 -11.79 12.03 8.21
N GLY A 369 -12.34 12.64 9.26
CA GLY A 369 -13.79 12.86 9.42
C GLY A 369 -14.56 11.65 9.95
N THR A 370 -13.88 10.61 10.43
CA THR A 370 -14.54 9.43 11.01
C THR A 370 -14.99 9.74 12.44
N LYS A 371 -16.26 9.50 12.74
CA LYS A 371 -16.81 9.68 14.09
C LYS A 371 -16.37 8.56 15.02
N CYS A 372 -15.84 8.92 16.17
CA CYS A 372 -15.47 7.98 17.22
C CYS A 372 -15.64 8.57 18.63
N GLN A 373 -15.58 7.72 19.65
CA GLN A 373 -15.54 8.14 21.05
C GLN A 373 -14.76 7.11 21.88
N PHE A 374 -14.17 7.58 22.99
CA PHE A 374 -13.53 6.72 23.97
C PHE A 374 -14.49 6.43 25.11
N VAL A 375 -14.70 5.16 25.43
CA VAL A 375 -15.61 4.71 26.48
C VAL A 375 -14.82 3.91 27.50
N ASN A 376 -14.92 4.29 28.77
CA ASN A 376 -14.39 3.49 29.87
C ASN A 376 -15.48 2.54 30.38
N ASN A 377 -15.12 1.28 30.58
CA ASN A 377 -15.95 0.30 31.25
C ASN A 377 -15.10 -0.49 32.24
N ASN A 378 -15.33 -0.28 33.53
CA ASN A 378 -14.61 -0.95 34.62
C ASN A 378 -13.07 -0.85 34.52
N GLY A 379 -12.55 0.32 34.14
CA GLY A 379 -11.11 0.55 34.01
C GLY A 379 -10.51 0.14 32.65
N GLU A 380 -11.28 -0.48 31.76
CA GLU A 380 -10.87 -0.73 30.37
C GLU A 380 -11.39 0.35 29.43
N TRP A 381 -10.53 0.85 28.55
CA TRP A 381 -10.89 1.84 27.54
C TRP A 381 -11.17 1.19 26.18
N TYR A 382 -12.23 1.65 25.53
CA TYR A 382 -12.66 1.23 24.20
C TYR A 382 -12.75 2.44 23.28
N LEU A 383 -12.05 2.40 22.15
CA LEU A 383 -12.26 3.32 21.03
C LEU A 383 -13.42 2.78 20.17
N VAL A 384 -14.58 3.42 20.32
CA VAL A 384 -15.81 3.09 19.61
C VAL A 384 -15.87 3.90 18.33
N ILE A 385 -16.09 3.25 17.19
CA ILE A 385 -16.14 3.89 15.87
C ILE A 385 -17.55 3.76 15.26
N ASP A 386 -18.09 4.88 14.75
CA ASP A 386 -19.41 4.94 14.10
C ASP A 386 -19.27 4.92 12.57
N TYR A 387 -19.01 3.73 12.02
CA TYR A 387 -19.01 3.52 10.57
C TYR A 387 -20.41 3.70 9.95
N GLU A 388 -21.46 3.37 10.70
CA GLU A 388 -22.86 3.43 10.24
C GLU A 388 -23.28 4.85 9.87
N SER A 389 -22.78 5.85 10.61
CA SER A 389 -23.03 7.27 10.31
C SER A 389 -22.61 7.69 8.90
N SER A 390 -21.71 6.94 8.28
CA SER A 390 -21.23 7.14 6.91
C SER A 390 -21.81 6.12 5.92
N GLY A 391 -22.82 5.34 6.33
CA GLY A 391 -23.45 4.30 5.52
C GLY A 391 -22.58 3.05 5.34
N TYR A 392 -21.60 2.83 6.21
CA TYR A 392 -20.73 1.66 6.19
C TYR A 392 -21.04 0.72 7.36
N TYR A 393 -21.21 -0.56 7.07
CA TYR A 393 -21.44 -1.60 8.08
C TYR A 393 -20.19 -2.47 8.19
N ARG A 394 -19.54 -2.44 9.34
CA ARG A 394 -18.23 -3.06 9.59
C ARG A 394 -18.15 -3.54 11.02
N GLU A 395 -17.33 -4.56 11.26
CA GLU A 395 -17.03 -5.09 12.60
C GLU A 395 -15.54 -5.38 12.75
N PHE A 396 -14.98 -5.15 13.93
CA PHE A 396 -13.62 -5.60 14.19
C PHE A 396 -13.60 -7.09 14.49
N LYS A 397 -12.67 -7.84 13.87
CA LYS A 397 -12.53 -9.28 14.14
C LYS A 397 -11.94 -9.56 15.52
N ASN A 398 -11.07 -8.67 15.99
CA ASN A 398 -10.44 -8.77 17.29
C ASN A 398 -10.68 -7.48 18.06
N THR A 399 -11.61 -7.54 19.00
CA THR A 399 -11.99 -6.44 19.88
C THR A 399 -11.18 -6.40 21.18
N ASP A 400 -10.25 -7.33 21.38
CA ASP A 400 -9.41 -7.42 22.57
C ASP A 400 -8.00 -6.86 22.35
N THR A 401 -7.68 -6.51 21.10
CA THR A 401 -6.39 -5.90 20.76
C THR A 401 -6.40 -4.41 21.05
N TYR A 402 -5.34 -3.94 21.72
CA TYR A 402 -5.13 -2.51 21.91
C TYR A 402 -4.68 -1.86 20.61
N CYS A 403 -5.16 -0.64 20.37
CA CYS A 403 -4.63 0.20 19.31
C CYS A 403 -3.15 0.48 19.58
N THR A 404 -2.33 0.47 18.53
CA THR A 404 -0.95 0.97 18.64
C THR A 404 -0.91 2.44 18.22
N ALA A 405 -0.17 3.26 18.95
CA ALA A 405 -0.08 4.69 18.68
C ALA A 405 1.31 5.11 18.21
N SER A 406 1.33 6.03 17.25
CA SER A 406 2.53 6.72 16.80
C SER A 406 2.22 8.21 16.69
N VAL A 407 3.14 9.08 17.12
CA VAL A 407 3.04 10.52 16.93
C VAL A 407 4.04 10.98 15.88
N TYR A 408 3.58 11.87 15.01
CA TYR A 408 4.36 12.51 13.97
C TYR A 408 4.40 14.01 14.25
N ALA A 409 5.61 14.58 14.24
CA ALA A 409 5.86 16.00 14.39
C ALA A 409 6.10 16.62 13.00
N TYR A 410 5.39 17.69 12.67
CA TYR A 410 5.43 18.35 11.37
C TYR A 410 5.94 19.78 11.50
N ASP A 411 6.62 20.28 10.48
CA ASP A 411 6.92 21.71 10.32
C ASP A 411 5.74 22.49 9.70
N ASN A 412 5.92 23.80 9.51
CA ASN A 412 4.91 24.69 8.93
C ASN A 412 4.58 24.41 7.45
N THR A 413 5.39 23.62 6.76
CA THR A 413 5.15 23.20 5.36
C THR A 413 4.38 21.88 5.28
N GLY A 414 4.15 21.22 6.42
CA GLY A 414 3.53 19.90 6.48
C GLY A 414 4.53 18.75 6.25
N ARG A 415 5.84 19.00 6.36
CA ARG A 415 6.87 17.96 6.33
C ARG A 415 7.05 17.37 7.72
N ILE A 416 7.21 16.05 7.80
CA ILE A 416 7.51 15.35 9.05
C ILE A 416 8.98 15.53 9.42
N LEU A 417 9.21 15.97 10.65
CA LEU A 417 10.52 16.16 11.25
C LEU A 417 10.90 14.99 12.17
N HIS A 418 9.93 14.52 12.96
CA HIS A 418 10.16 13.51 14.00
C HIS A 418 9.00 12.52 14.10
N ILE A 419 9.31 11.32 14.58
CA ILE A 419 8.34 10.30 14.94
C ILE A 419 8.67 9.78 16.34
N SER A 420 7.64 9.47 17.12
CA SER A 420 7.77 8.62 18.30
C SER A 420 6.64 7.60 18.30
N GLU A 421 6.95 6.38 18.67
CA GLU A 421 5.97 5.33 18.93
C GLU A 421 5.72 5.25 20.44
N GLU A 422 4.54 4.73 20.82
CA GLU A 422 4.17 4.42 22.21
C GLU A 422 5.12 3.41 22.87
#